data_AF-A0A0F4PSI0-F1
#
_entry.id   AF-A0A0F4PSI0-F1
#
_cell.length_a   1.000
_cell.length_b   1.000
_cell.length_c   1.000
_cell.angle_alpha   90.00
_cell.angle_beta   90.00
_cell.angle_gamma   90.00
#
_symmetry.space_group_name_H-M   'P 1'
#
loop_
_entity.id
_entity.type
_entity.pdbx_description
1 polymer ?
#
loop_
_entity_poly.entity_id
_entity_poly.type
_entity_poly.pdbx_seq_one_letter_code
_entity_poly.pdbx_strand_id
1 'polypeptide(L)' 'MYLLVFLGLVVLAITYWDYRKEETDTVLLLDWWVWFDVSKARFPVLYWLIITLQSAGGLALVLYGLINS' A
#
# COMPACT_ATOMS: atom_id res chain seq x y z
N MET A 1 -18.10 -2.35 -8.95
CA MET A 1 -17.56 -3.71 -8.68
C MET A 1 -16.13 -3.88 -9.19
N TYR A 2 -15.89 -3.95 -10.50
CA TYR A 2 -14.53 -4.10 -11.06
C TYR A 2 -13.54 -2.97 -10.71
N LEU A 3 -14.05 -1.76 -10.41
CA LEU A 3 -13.23 -0.63 -9.98
C LEU A 3 -12.48 -0.92 -8.67
N LEU A 4 -13.10 -1.58 -7.70
CA LEU A 4 -12.50 -1.89 -6.41
C LEU A 4 -11.41 -2.96 -6.53
N VAL A 5 -11.65 -3.96 -7.38
CA VAL A 5 -10.66 -4.99 -7.74
C VAL A 5 -9.47 -4.35 -8.45
N PHE A 6 -9.72 -3.46 -9.42
CA PHE A 6 -8.66 -2.73 -10.11
C PHE A 6 -7.86 -1.85 -9.15
N LEU A 7 -8.52 -1.08 -8.27
CA LEU A 7 -7.87 -0.28 -7.24
C LEU A 7 -7.02 -1.12 -6.29
N GLY A 8 -7.54 -2.25 -5.82
CA GLY A 8 -6.80 -3.16 -4.95
C GLY A 8 -5.54 -3.73 -5.63
N LEU A 9 -5.64 -4.10 -6.92
CA LEU A 9 -4.48 -4.55 -7.70
C LEU A 9 -3.45 -3.44 -7.93
N VAL A 10 -3.89 -2.21 -8.18
CA VAL A 10 -2.99 -1.05 -8.31
C VAL A 10 -2.25 -0.77 -7.00
N VAL A 11 -2.95 -0.81 -5.86
CA VAL A 11 -2.32 -0.66 -4.54
C VAL A 11 -1.27 -1.74 -4.32
N LEU A 12 -1.59 -3.02 -4.59
CA LEU A 12 -0.62 -4.12 -4.47
C LEU A 12 0.58 -3.97 -5.40
N ALA A 13 0.37 -3.49 -6.63
CA ALA A 13 1.45 -3.26 -7.58
C ALA A 13 2.39 -2.13 -7.11
N ILE A 14 1.84 -1.05 -6.55
CA ILE A 14 2.61 0.04 -5.96
C ILE A 14 3.38 -0.46 -4.73
N THR A 15 2.73 -1.19 -3.82
CA THR A 15 3.39 -1.77 -2.64
C THR A 15 4.53 -2.72 -3.02
N TYR A 16 4.37 -3.51 -4.08
CA TYR A 16 5.45 -4.37 -4.59
C TYR A 16 6.61 -3.54 -5.17
N TRP A 17 6.31 -2.44 -5.84
CA TRP A 17 7.31 -1.52 -6.36
C TRP A 17 8.10 -0.84 -5.23
N ASP A 18 7.42 -0.38 -4.19
CA ASP A 18 8.02 0.20 -2.97
C ASP A 18 8.84 -0.85 -2.20
N TYR A 19 8.38 -2.11 -2.20
CA TYR A 19 9.15 -3.23 -1.68
C TYR A 19 10.48 -3.42 -2.41
N ARG A 20 10.47 -3.31 -3.75
CA ARG A 20 11.68 -3.46 -4.59
C ARG A 20 12.65 -2.28 -4.47
N LYS A 21 12.13 -1.07 -4.25
CA LYS A 21 12.95 0.13 -4.05
C LYS A 21 13.47 0.29 -2.62
N GLU A 22 12.95 -0.50 -1.67
CA GLU A 22 13.23 -0.36 -0.24
C GLU A 22 12.88 1.02 0.35
N GLU A 23 12.03 1.75 -0.37
CA GLU A 23 11.57 3.10 -0.07
C GLU A 23 10.06 3.10 -0.22
N THR A 24 9.36 3.61 0.79
CA THR A 24 7.91 3.76 0.75
C THR A 24 7.56 5.23 0.88
N ASP A 25 6.96 5.77 -0.17
CA ASP A 25 6.33 7.08 -0.13
C ASP A 25 4.97 6.92 0.56
N THR A 26 4.83 7.41 1.78
CA THR A 26 3.54 7.41 2.50
C THR A 26 2.60 8.47 1.92
N VAL A 27 2.18 8.28 0.67
CA VAL A 27 1.17 9.14 0.02
C VAL A 27 -0.25 8.72 0.43
N LEU A 28 -0.44 7.49 0.90
CA LEU A 28 -1.77 6.86 0.98
C LEU A 28 -2.35 6.60 2.39
N LEU A 29 -1.57 6.69 3.47
CA LEU A 29 -2.04 6.27 4.81
C LEU A 29 -2.40 7.40 5.77
N LEU A 30 -1.90 8.60 5.55
CA LEU A 30 -2.18 9.77 6.39
C LEU A 30 -2.68 10.88 5.49
N ASP A 31 -3.99 11.05 5.55
CA ASP A 31 -4.73 12.14 4.93
C ASP A 31 -4.01 13.47 5.24
N TRP A 32 -3.51 14.12 4.20
CA TRP A 32 -2.99 15.49 4.20
C TRP A 32 -1.68 15.76 4.99
N TRP A 33 -0.61 16.07 4.24
CA TRP A 33 0.48 17.02 4.56
C TRP A 33 1.89 16.54 4.95
N VAL A 34 2.18 15.23 5.07
CA VAL A 34 3.59 14.84 5.25
C VAL A 34 4.07 13.79 4.27
N TRP A 35 4.86 14.25 3.30
CA TRP A 35 5.66 13.44 2.40
C TRP A 35 6.82 12.86 3.21
N PHE A 36 6.53 11.84 4.01
CA PHE A 36 7.57 11.08 4.67
C PHE A 36 8.09 10.02 3.70
N ASP A 37 9.29 10.27 3.20
CA ASP A 37 10.10 9.27 2.55
C ASP A 37 10.59 8.28 3.62
N VAL A 38 9.89 7.14 3.72
CA VAL A 38 10.20 6.10 4.69
C VAL A 38 11.07 5.06 4.03
N SER A 39 12.38 5.18 4.22
CA SER A 39 13.31 4.15 3.78
C SER A 39 13.49 3.07 4.84
N LYS A 40 13.65 1.83 4.36
CA LYS A 40 13.97 0.67 5.21
C LYS A 40 15.24 0.88 6.04
N ALA A 41 16.21 1.63 5.50
CA ALA A 41 17.48 1.91 6.15
C ALA A 41 17.33 2.88 7.34
N ARG A 42 16.43 3.86 7.26
CA ARG A 42 16.25 4.87 8.31
C ARG A 42 15.20 4.44 9.36
N PHE A 43 14.11 3.83 8.92
CA PHE A 43 12.99 3.44 9.79
C PHE A 43 12.47 2.03 9.45
N PRO A 44 13.22 0.95 9.77
CA PRO A 44 12.88 -0.41 9.35
C PRO A 44 11.52 -0.88 9.86
N VAL A 45 11.17 -0.55 11.12
CA VAL A 45 9.88 -0.96 11.71
C VAL A 45 8.71 -0.26 11.03
N LEU A 46 8.84 1.05 10.77
CA LEU A 46 7.78 1.84 10.14
C LEU A 46 7.57 1.39 8.69
N TYR A 47 8.66 1.14 7.97
CA TYR A 47 8.66 0.59 6.61
C TYR A 47 7.87 -0.72 6.53
N TRP A 48 8.19 -1.70 7.38
CA TRP A 48 7.49 -2.98 7.40
C TRP A 48 6.01 -2.83 7.79
N LEU A 49 5.69 -1.93 8.72
CA LEU A 49 4.31 -1.66 9.13
C LEU A 49 3.51 -1.09 7.95
N ILE A 50 4.05 -0.11 7.22
CA ILE A 50 3.39 0.51 6.07
C ILE A 50 3.20 -0.52 4.94
N ILE A 51 4.25 -1.24 4.56
CA ILE A 51 4.18 -2.29 3.52
C ILE A 51 3.11 -3.33 3.87
N THR A 52 3.06 -3.76 5.13
CA THR A 52 2.08 -4.75 5.60
C THR A 52 0.65 -4.18 5.54
N LEU A 53 0.46 -2.92 5.96
CA LEU A 53 -0.86 -2.29 5.95
C LEU A 53 -1.36 -2.04 4.52
N GLN A 54 -0.50 -1.57 3.63
CA GLN A 54 -0.84 -1.38 2.21
C GLN A 54 -1.14 -2.72 1.52
N SER A 55 -0.35 -3.76 1.81
CA SER A 55 -0.59 -5.11 1.28
C SER A 55 -1.94 -5.67 1.77
N ALA A 56 -2.22 -5.54 3.07
CA ALA A 56 -3.48 -5.98 3.66
C ALA A 56 -4.68 -5.19 3.12
N GLY A 57 -4.56 -3.87 2.98
CA GLY A 57 -5.59 -2.99 2.41
C GLY A 57 -5.87 -3.31 0.94
N GLY A 58 -4.83 -3.47 0.13
CA GLY A 58 -4.94 -3.87 -1.28
C GLY A 58 -5.65 -5.22 -1.43
N LEU A 59 -5.25 -6.22 -0.64
CA LEU A 59 -5.92 -7.53 -0.62
C LEU A 59 -7.37 -7.45 -0.16
N ALA A 60 -7.68 -6.68 0.88
CA ALA A 60 -9.04 -6.49 1.37
C ALA A 60 -9.94 -5.85 0.30
N LEU A 61 -9.43 -4.87 -0.45
CA LEU A 61 -10.15 -4.24 -1.56
C LEU A 61 -10.41 -5.23 -2.70
N VAL A 62 -9.43 -6.05 -3.07
CA VAL A 62 -9.60 -7.11 -4.08
C VAL A 62 -10.66 -8.12 -3.64
N LEU A 63 -10.55 -8.64 -2.41
CA LEU A 63 -11.48 -9.63 -1.88
C LEU A 63 -12.89 -9.08 -1.75
N TYR A 64 -13.06 -7.88 -1.21
CA TYR A 64 -14.36 -7.24 -1.11
C TYR A 64 -14.97 -6.96 -2.49
N GLY A 65 -14.15 -6.50 -3.45
CA GLY A 65 -14.57 -6.30 -4.83
C GLY A 65 -15.00 -7.58 -5.55
N LEU A 66 -14.36 -8.73 -5.23
CA LEU A 66 -14.73 -10.05 -5.76
C LEU A 66 -15.99 -10.61 -5.11
N ILE A 67 -16.13 -10.52 -3.78
CA ILE A 67 -17.31 -11.03 -3.05
C ILE A 67 -18.58 -10.28 -3.45
N ASN A 68 -18.44 -8.99 -3.76
CA ASN A 68 -19.57 -8.16 -4.18
C ASN A 68 -19.71 -8.06 -5.70
N SER A 69 -18.91 -8.78 -6.53
CA SER A 69 -19.03 -8.87 -8.00
C SER A 69 -20.03 -9.93 -8.44
#